data_AF-A0A937YGB8-F1
#
_entry.id   AF-A0A937YGB8-F1
#
_cell.length_a   1.000
_cell.length_b   1.000
_cell.length_c   1.000
_cell.angle_alpha   90.00
_cell.angle_beta   90.00
_cell.angle_gamma   90.00
#
_symmetry.space_group_name_H-M   'P 1'
#
loop_
_entity.id
_entity.type
_entity.pdbx_description
1 polymer ?
#
loop_
_entity_poly.entity_id
_entity_poly.type
_entity_poly.pdbx_seq_one_letter_code
_entity_poly.pdbx_strand_id
1 'polypeptide(L)'
;MGSGLPRPRQRSEKDALMSAIKLAEVQVLLVEPNEEARRPLQDGLIAHGLKNTASVGSVAEAVALCRIRMFDLVIADHGLLKFQRNSLLKAIRFGEVGRNPFLVNFSTLQSSTAGAVSQAINDGPDAVLAKPFAVSMLLDRVARMIDSRQPFVVTGTYIGPDRRTVARPQGAVAMLDVPNTLRDKALDQFDPARAFAEIDAARAVVDTQMLAQNALVVTSVAREVVGLYDRGNVESSIRLLLDMLLERGRETARRVTNTADAHVAELCEGLVKVVEDIRGDYLAPSPKDVRLLQNLGLAIDMSLKPEEKITHLSKRIAYSVMEAKRRRPVQRVL
;
A
#
# COMPACT_ATOMS: atom_id res chain seq x y z
N MET A 1 -6.70 29.25 21.79
CA MET A 1 -6.51 28.58 23.10
C MET A 1 -7.56 27.49 23.22
N GLY A 2 -7.12 26.25 23.41
CA GLY A 2 -7.97 25.07 23.42
C GLY A 2 -7.09 23.83 23.51
N SER A 3 -6.21 23.79 24.51
CA SER A 3 -5.45 22.59 24.84
C SER A 3 -6.43 21.54 25.36
N GLY A 4 -6.93 20.71 24.45
CA GLY A 4 -7.77 19.56 24.75
C GLY A 4 -6.98 18.54 25.55
N LEU A 5 -6.84 18.76 26.85
CA LEU A 5 -6.40 17.75 27.78
C LEU A 5 -7.39 16.58 27.68
N PRO A 6 -6.92 15.34 27.43
CA PRO A 6 -7.80 14.20 27.25
C PRO A 6 -8.64 13.98 28.52
N ARG A 7 -9.94 13.67 28.33
CA ARG A 7 -10.88 13.46 29.43
C ARG A 7 -10.39 12.32 30.34
N PRO A 8 -10.64 12.36 31.68
CA PRO A 8 -10.07 11.41 32.64
C PRO A 8 -10.24 9.92 32.28
N ARG A 9 -11.38 9.54 31.69
CA ARG A 9 -11.64 8.16 31.21
C ARG A 9 -10.78 7.72 30.03
N GLN A 10 -10.47 8.62 29.09
CA GLN A 10 -9.60 8.31 27.94
C GLN A 10 -8.14 8.15 28.36
N ARG A 11 -7.73 8.87 29.41
CA ARG A 11 -6.38 8.75 29.98
C ARG A 11 -6.20 7.38 30.66
N SER A 12 -7.17 6.93 31.45
CA SER A 12 -7.13 5.61 32.08
C SER A 12 -7.17 4.44 31.09
N GLU A 13 -7.94 4.54 30.01
CA GLU A 13 -7.99 3.49 28.97
C GLU A 13 -6.68 3.42 28.17
N LYS A 14 -6.07 4.57 27.86
CA LYS A 14 -4.78 4.63 27.17
C LYS A 14 -3.65 4.09 28.05
N ASP A 15 -3.65 4.45 29.33
CA ASP A 15 -2.64 3.96 30.29
C ASP A 15 -2.78 2.43 30.49
N ALA A 16 -4.02 1.93 30.56
CA ALA A 16 -4.29 0.48 30.59
C ALA A 16 -3.83 -0.23 29.31
N LEU A 17 -4.11 0.34 28.13
CA LEU A 17 -3.63 -0.21 26.85
C LEU A 17 -2.10 -0.27 26.82
N MET A 18 -1.42 0.82 27.20
CA MET A 18 0.03 0.88 27.22
C MET A 18 0.64 -0.15 28.18
N SER A 19 -0.01 -0.42 29.32
CA SER A 19 0.42 -1.47 30.26
C SER A 19 0.21 -2.90 29.74
N ALA A 20 -0.71 -3.10 28.79
CA ALA A 20 -1.06 -4.41 28.25
C ALA A 20 -0.24 -4.82 27.01
N ILE A 21 0.51 -3.89 26.41
CA ILE A 21 1.29 -4.13 25.19
C ILE A 21 2.45 -5.10 25.47
N LYS A 22 2.47 -6.22 24.75
CA LYS A 22 3.54 -7.23 24.79
C LYS A 22 4.22 -7.33 23.42
N LEU A 23 5.45 -6.82 23.30
CA LEU A 23 6.14 -6.74 22.01
C LEU A 23 7.01 -7.95 21.65
N ALA A 24 7.14 -8.93 22.55
CA ALA A 24 8.09 -10.03 22.40
C ALA A 24 7.88 -10.85 21.11
N GLU A 25 6.64 -11.13 20.73
CA GLU A 25 6.29 -11.97 19.58
C GLU A 25 6.28 -11.22 18.23
N VAL A 26 6.38 -9.88 18.27
CA VAL A 26 6.35 -9.03 17.08
C VAL A 26 7.61 -9.27 16.24
N GLN A 27 7.42 -9.64 14.98
CA GLN A 27 8.51 -9.89 14.03
C GLN A 27 8.90 -8.56 13.37
N VAL A 28 10.13 -8.11 13.63
CA VAL A 28 10.65 -6.84 13.10
C VAL A 28 11.74 -7.09 12.07
N LEU A 29 11.70 -6.34 10.97
CA LEU A 29 12.78 -6.22 10.01
C LEU A 29 13.34 -4.79 10.04
N LEU A 30 14.61 -4.65 10.39
CA LEU A 30 15.36 -3.40 10.33
C LEU A 30 16.26 -3.40 9.08
N VAL A 31 16.07 -2.42 8.20
CA VAL A 31 16.87 -2.23 6.98
C VAL A 31 17.65 -0.92 7.10
N GLU A 32 18.93 -1.01 7.41
CA GLU A 32 19.82 0.14 7.66
C GLU A 32 21.19 -0.17 7.05
N PRO A 33 21.72 0.61 6.09
CA PRO A 33 23.02 0.31 5.47
C PRO A 33 24.17 0.46 6.45
N ASN A 34 24.12 1.52 7.25
CA ASN A 34 25.21 1.90 8.11
C ASN A 34 25.20 0.99 9.35
N GLU A 35 26.20 0.13 9.46
CA GLU A 35 26.32 -0.82 10.56
C GLU A 35 26.44 -0.13 11.94
N GLU A 36 27.13 1.01 12.01
CA GLU A 36 27.28 1.80 13.23
C GLU A 36 25.94 2.41 13.68
N ALA A 37 25.02 2.69 12.75
CA ALA A 37 23.66 3.10 13.06
C ALA A 37 22.72 1.90 13.33
N ARG A 38 22.93 0.78 12.62
CA ARG A 38 22.08 -0.42 12.67
C ARG A 38 22.17 -1.12 14.01
N ARG A 39 23.39 -1.34 14.54
CA ARG A 39 23.60 -2.10 15.79
C ARG A 39 22.94 -1.42 17.00
N PRO A 40 23.18 -0.12 17.31
CA PRO A 40 22.55 0.51 18.46
C PRO A 40 21.02 0.59 18.34
N LEU A 41 20.51 0.76 17.12
CA LEU A 41 19.07 0.74 16.87
C LEU A 41 18.47 -0.65 17.13
N GLN A 42 19.11 -1.72 16.64
CA GLN A 42 18.69 -3.09 16.91
C GLN A 42 18.73 -3.40 18.42
N ASP A 43 19.82 -3.09 19.10
CA ASP A 43 19.97 -3.31 20.54
C ASP A 43 18.91 -2.56 21.33
N GLY A 44 18.66 -1.30 20.97
CA GLY A 44 17.61 -0.49 21.58
C GLY A 44 16.21 -1.08 21.38
N LEU A 45 15.87 -1.59 20.18
CA LEU A 45 14.58 -2.24 19.93
C LEU A 45 14.42 -3.51 20.78
N ILE A 46 15.47 -4.34 20.86
CA ILE A 46 15.47 -5.57 21.67
C ILE A 46 15.32 -5.24 23.15
N ALA A 47 16.06 -4.26 23.66
CA ALA A 47 15.99 -3.81 25.06
C ALA A 47 14.58 -3.33 25.46
N HIS A 48 13.80 -2.80 24.51
CA HIS A 48 12.42 -2.37 24.72
C HIS A 48 11.36 -3.43 24.38
N GLY A 49 11.78 -4.69 24.23
CA GLY A 49 10.88 -5.83 24.13
C GLY A 49 10.58 -6.32 22.71
N LEU A 50 11.08 -5.68 21.65
CA LEU A 50 11.00 -6.19 20.27
C LEU A 50 12.10 -7.24 20.04
N LYS A 51 12.02 -8.34 20.78
CA LYS A 51 13.05 -9.39 20.85
C LYS A 51 13.32 -10.06 19.50
N ASN A 52 12.30 -10.16 18.66
CA ASN A 52 12.36 -10.84 17.36
C ASN A 52 12.76 -9.90 16.21
N THR A 53 13.80 -9.09 16.41
CA THR A 53 14.31 -8.13 15.42
C THR A 53 15.43 -8.73 14.56
N ALA A 54 15.18 -8.92 13.27
CA ALA A 54 16.22 -9.17 12.28
C ALA A 54 16.70 -7.85 11.68
N SER A 55 18.00 -7.73 11.40
CA SER A 55 18.60 -6.55 10.78
C SER A 55 19.39 -6.93 9.53
N VAL A 56 19.33 -6.10 8.50
CA VAL A 56 20.02 -6.30 7.22
C VAL A 56 20.60 -4.99 6.69
N GLY A 57 21.67 -5.09 5.90
CA GLY A 57 22.35 -3.94 5.32
C GLY A 57 21.90 -3.58 3.91
N SER A 58 21.10 -4.44 3.27
CA SER A 58 20.71 -4.27 1.87
C SER A 58 19.25 -4.62 1.60
N VAL A 59 18.71 -4.04 0.52
CA VAL A 59 17.36 -4.39 0.04
C VAL A 59 17.27 -5.83 -0.46
N ALA A 60 18.34 -6.37 -1.06
CA ALA A 60 18.35 -7.74 -1.55
C ALA A 60 18.14 -8.75 -0.41
N GLU A 61 18.85 -8.57 0.70
CA GLU A 61 18.67 -9.37 1.92
C GLU A 61 17.28 -9.16 2.54
N ALA A 62 16.79 -7.92 2.59
CA ALA A 62 15.45 -7.61 3.07
C ALA A 62 14.37 -8.36 2.28
N VAL A 63 14.46 -8.35 0.95
CA VAL A 63 13.55 -9.06 0.05
C VAL A 63 13.64 -10.56 0.24
N ALA A 64 14.85 -11.12 0.39
CA ALA A 64 15.05 -12.53 0.66
C ALA A 64 14.39 -12.95 1.98
N LEU A 65 14.55 -12.17 3.04
CA LEU A 65 13.89 -12.42 4.33
C LEU A 65 12.38 -12.32 4.24
N CYS A 66 11.84 -11.28 3.58
CA CYS A 66 10.39 -11.12 3.40
C CYS A 66 9.74 -12.29 2.64
N ARG A 67 10.49 -13.02 1.82
CA ARG A 67 9.97 -14.21 1.10
C ARG A 67 9.80 -15.43 2.00
N ILE A 68 10.62 -15.57 3.03
CA ILE A 68 10.63 -16.77 3.90
C ILE A 68 10.03 -16.50 5.28
N ARG A 69 9.92 -15.24 5.69
CA ARG A 69 9.41 -14.83 7.00
C ARG A 69 8.36 -13.74 6.86
N MET A 70 7.27 -13.87 7.61
CA MET A 70 6.26 -12.83 7.71
C MET A 70 6.65 -11.85 8.81
N PHE A 71 6.77 -10.57 8.45
CA PHE A 71 7.04 -9.48 9.39
C PHE A 71 5.77 -8.72 9.75
N ASP A 72 5.76 -8.15 10.95
CA ASP A 72 4.68 -7.30 11.46
C ASP A 72 5.06 -5.82 11.42
N LEU A 73 6.37 -5.54 11.53
CA LEU A 73 6.95 -4.21 11.47
C LEU A 73 8.21 -4.22 10.58
N VAL A 74 8.25 -3.30 9.61
CA VAL A 74 9.47 -3.01 8.83
C VAL A 74 9.92 -1.59 9.15
N ILE A 75 11.18 -1.39 9.52
CA ILE A 75 11.80 -0.07 9.70
C ILE A 75 12.91 0.01 8.66
N ALA A 76 12.84 0.97 7.75
CA ALA A 76 13.76 0.99 6.62
C ALA A 76 14.28 2.39 6.29
N ASP A 77 15.59 2.51 6.07
CA ASP A 77 16.22 3.71 5.54
C ASP A 77 15.75 4.00 4.12
N HIS A 78 15.16 5.18 3.92
CA HIS A 78 14.60 5.60 2.63
C HIS A 78 15.64 5.63 1.52
N GLY A 79 16.87 6.04 1.82
CA GLY A 79 17.96 6.13 0.85
C GLY A 79 18.37 4.77 0.28
N LEU A 80 18.11 3.69 1.02
CA LEU A 80 18.32 2.33 0.54
C LEU A 80 17.16 1.74 -0.23
N LEU A 81 15.93 2.27 -0.17
CA LEU A 81 14.75 1.50 -0.58
C LEU A 81 14.64 1.21 -2.07
N LYS A 82 15.56 1.66 -2.93
CA LYS A 82 15.51 1.41 -4.38
C LYS A 82 15.40 -0.10 -4.66
N PHE A 83 14.26 -0.51 -5.19
CA PHE A 83 13.94 -1.89 -5.54
C PHE A 83 13.27 -1.94 -6.91
N GLN A 84 14.03 -2.35 -7.93
CA GLN A 84 13.60 -2.29 -9.33
C GLN A 84 13.12 -0.87 -9.71
N ARG A 85 11.84 -0.70 -10.08
CA ARG A 85 11.20 0.59 -10.40
C ARG A 85 10.54 1.27 -9.20
N ASN A 86 10.40 0.56 -8.08
CA ASN A 86 9.70 1.02 -6.88
C ASN A 86 10.66 1.15 -5.69
N SER A 87 10.15 1.60 -4.55
CA SER A 87 10.84 1.39 -3.28
C SER A 87 10.43 0.05 -2.67
N LEU A 88 11.24 -0.53 -1.77
CA LEU A 88 10.92 -1.76 -1.04
C LEU A 88 9.57 -1.65 -0.32
N LEU A 89 9.31 -0.51 0.34
CA LEU A 89 8.06 -0.30 1.07
C LEU A 89 6.86 -0.27 0.11
N LYS A 90 7.02 0.40 -1.03
CA LYS A 90 6.00 0.42 -2.07
C LYS A 90 5.77 -0.97 -2.66
N ALA A 91 6.84 -1.73 -2.92
CA ALA A 91 6.74 -3.11 -3.42
C ALA A 91 6.03 -4.05 -2.41
N ILE A 92 6.25 -3.86 -1.10
CA ILE A 92 5.47 -4.55 -0.06
C ILE A 92 3.99 -4.17 -0.15
N ARG A 93 3.66 -2.87 -0.23
CA ARG A 93 2.27 -2.40 -0.31
C ARG A 93 1.52 -2.92 -1.55
N PHE A 94 2.21 -3.05 -2.66
CA PHE A 94 1.65 -3.57 -3.92
C PHE A 94 1.54 -5.10 -3.95
N GLY A 95 2.05 -5.79 -2.92
CA GLY A 95 2.04 -7.26 -2.83
C GLY A 95 3.12 -7.93 -3.68
N GLU A 96 4.13 -7.18 -4.12
CA GLU A 96 5.26 -7.69 -4.92
C GLU A 96 6.34 -8.35 -4.04
N VAL A 97 6.42 -7.94 -2.76
CA VAL A 97 7.38 -8.45 -1.78
C VAL A 97 6.67 -8.88 -0.49
N GLY A 98 6.90 -10.12 -0.10
CA GLY A 98 6.38 -10.70 1.14
C GLY A 98 4.90 -11.05 1.11
N ARG A 99 4.43 -11.69 2.18
CA ARG A 99 3.05 -12.20 2.29
C ARG A 99 2.05 -11.20 2.86
N ASN A 100 2.53 -10.22 3.63
CA ASN A 100 1.67 -9.25 4.32
C ASN A 100 1.91 -7.83 3.78
N PRO A 101 1.14 -7.35 2.78
CA PRO A 101 1.24 -5.97 2.27
C PRO A 101 0.75 -4.93 3.29
N PHE A 102 0.06 -5.37 4.33
CA PHE A 102 -0.54 -4.54 5.37
C PHE A 102 0.29 -4.47 6.65
N LEU A 103 1.49 -5.08 6.68
CA LEU A 103 2.41 -4.91 7.81
C LEU A 103 2.64 -3.42 8.09
N VAL A 104 2.93 -3.10 9.35
CA VAL A 104 3.26 -1.73 9.71
C VAL A 104 4.65 -1.44 9.17
N ASN A 105 4.85 -0.31 8.49
CA ASN A 105 6.21 0.05 8.08
C ASN A 105 6.54 1.53 8.27
N PHE A 106 7.78 1.78 8.67
CA PHE A 106 8.33 3.08 8.92
C PHE A 106 9.47 3.36 7.94
N SER A 107 9.45 4.55 7.36
CA SER A 107 10.55 5.06 6.56
C SER A 107 11.41 5.99 7.41
N THR A 108 12.73 5.82 7.38
CA THR A 108 13.67 6.69 8.07
C THR A 108 14.45 7.53 7.06
N LEU A 109 14.67 8.81 7.36
CA LEU A 109 15.25 9.79 6.44
C LEU A 109 16.48 10.48 7.03
N GLN A 110 17.57 10.55 6.27
CA GLN A 110 18.74 11.38 6.61
C GLN A 110 18.48 12.87 6.37
N SER A 111 17.81 13.20 5.25
CA SER A 111 17.46 14.57 4.88
C SER A 111 15.95 14.80 5.02
N SER A 112 15.57 15.87 5.71
CA SER A 112 14.18 16.29 5.92
C SER A 112 13.69 17.33 4.91
N THR A 113 14.33 17.43 3.74
CA THR A 113 13.86 18.32 2.65
C THR A 113 12.43 17.95 2.25
N ALA A 114 11.62 18.96 1.86
CA ALA A 114 10.23 18.74 1.47
C ALA A 114 10.08 17.71 0.33
N GLY A 115 11.02 17.70 -0.62
CA GLY A 115 11.06 16.71 -1.71
C GLY A 115 11.30 15.29 -1.22
N ALA A 116 12.30 15.06 -0.37
CA ALA A 116 12.61 13.74 0.19
C ALA A 116 11.46 13.21 1.07
N VAL A 117 10.85 14.09 1.88
CA VAL A 117 9.69 13.73 2.70
C VAL A 117 8.49 13.35 1.81
N SER A 118 8.23 14.12 0.76
CA SER A 118 7.14 13.83 -0.20
C SER A 118 7.36 12.48 -0.89
N GLN A 119 8.57 12.19 -1.35
CA GLN A 119 8.92 10.89 -1.96
C GLN A 119 8.74 9.73 -0.98
N ALA A 120 9.24 9.86 0.25
CA ALA A 120 9.06 8.84 1.28
C ALA A 120 7.59 8.61 1.63
N ILE A 121 6.78 9.67 1.67
CA ILE A 121 5.34 9.56 1.91
C ILE A 121 4.64 8.81 0.77
N ASN A 122 5.02 9.06 -0.48
CA ASN A 122 4.44 8.44 -1.68
C ASN A 122 4.72 6.93 -1.80
N ASP A 123 5.65 6.40 -1.00
CA ASP A 123 5.90 4.96 -0.88
C ASP A 123 4.91 4.23 0.04
N GLY A 124 4.02 4.98 0.71
CA GLY A 124 2.98 4.42 1.56
C GLY A 124 3.40 3.95 2.96
N PRO A 125 4.40 4.56 3.65
CA PRO A 125 4.70 4.16 5.00
C PRO A 125 3.61 4.54 5.99
N ASP A 126 3.53 3.85 7.12
CA ASP A 126 2.69 4.22 8.26
C ASP A 126 3.27 5.44 9.00
N ALA A 127 4.60 5.53 9.09
CA ALA A 127 5.29 6.68 9.66
C ALA A 127 6.59 7.02 8.94
N VAL A 128 6.98 8.29 9.02
CA VAL A 128 8.28 8.79 8.54
C VAL A 128 9.02 9.38 9.74
N LEU A 129 10.29 9.01 9.91
CA LEU A 129 11.16 9.50 10.99
C LEU A 129 12.41 10.16 10.40
N ALA A 130 12.70 11.39 10.80
CA ALA A 130 13.95 12.05 10.44
C ALA A 130 15.06 11.64 11.42
N LYS A 131 16.23 11.29 10.89
CA LYS A 131 17.44 10.98 11.66
C LYS A 131 18.14 12.28 12.08
N PRO A 132 18.82 12.30 13.25
CA PRO A 132 18.81 11.26 14.27
C PRO A 132 17.48 11.24 15.06
N PHE A 133 17.07 10.05 15.51
CA PHE A 133 15.90 9.87 16.38
C PHE A 133 16.21 8.91 17.53
N ALA A 134 15.55 9.12 18.66
CA ALA A 134 15.64 8.19 19.79
C ALA A 134 14.74 6.96 19.54
N VAL A 135 15.13 5.80 20.09
CA VAL A 135 14.34 4.57 20.02
C VAL A 135 12.95 4.76 20.65
N SER A 136 12.84 5.56 21.72
CA SER A 136 11.56 5.93 22.34
C SER A 136 10.59 6.58 21.35
N MET A 137 11.07 7.46 20.46
CA MET A 137 10.22 8.08 19.43
C MET A 137 9.66 7.04 18.45
N LEU A 138 10.43 5.99 18.15
CA LEU A 138 9.97 4.89 17.31
C LEU A 138 8.91 4.08 18.04
N LEU A 139 9.13 3.76 19.32
CA LEU A 139 8.15 3.04 20.15
C LEU A 139 6.84 3.82 20.31
N ASP A 140 6.90 5.15 20.42
CA ASP A 140 5.71 6.00 20.40
C ASP A 140 4.93 5.93 19.08
N ARG A 141 5.61 5.64 17.97
CA ARG A 141 4.95 5.38 16.67
C ARG A 141 4.35 3.97 16.67
N VAL A 142 5.07 2.96 17.16
CA VAL A 142 4.56 1.58 17.31
C VAL A 142 3.28 1.57 18.15
N ALA A 143 3.28 2.20 19.32
CA ALA A 143 2.12 2.31 20.19
C ALA A 143 0.91 2.92 19.48
N ARG A 144 1.12 3.99 18.69
CA ARG A 144 0.05 4.59 17.88
C ARG A 144 -0.47 3.67 16.78
N MET A 145 0.37 2.83 16.20
CA MET A 145 -0.06 1.84 15.20
C MET A 145 -0.82 0.67 15.83
N ILE A 146 -0.61 0.39 17.11
CA ILE A 146 -1.39 -0.59 17.88
C ILE A 146 -2.76 -0.03 18.25
N ASP A 147 -2.80 1.23 18.70
CA ASP A 147 -4.01 1.89 19.21
C ASP A 147 -4.94 2.37 18.09
N SER A 148 -4.42 3.18 17.17
CA SER A 148 -5.23 3.97 16.23
C SER A 148 -4.57 4.07 14.85
N ARG A 149 -4.32 2.93 14.21
CA ARG A 149 -3.80 2.90 12.84
C ARG A 149 -4.81 3.53 11.87
N GLN A 150 -4.33 4.41 11.00
CA GLN A 150 -5.16 5.04 9.98
C GLN A 150 -5.64 4.01 8.94
N PRO A 151 -6.86 4.13 8.41
CA PRO A 151 -7.31 3.32 7.29
C PRO A 151 -6.50 3.64 6.05
N PHE A 152 -6.49 2.71 5.09
CA PHE A 152 -5.76 2.87 3.84
C PHE A 152 -6.63 3.49 2.76
N VAL A 153 -5.98 4.14 1.81
CA VAL A 153 -6.55 4.54 0.53
C VAL A 153 -5.79 3.84 -0.59
N VAL A 154 -6.53 3.47 -1.63
CA VAL A 154 -5.99 2.83 -2.82
C VAL A 154 -6.26 3.75 -4.02
N THR A 155 -5.20 4.12 -4.70
CA THR A 155 -5.24 4.86 -5.97
C THR A 155 -4.34 4.14 -6.96
N GLY A 156 -4.40 4.48 -8.25
CA GLY A 156 -3.55 3.83 -9.25
C GLY A 156 -2.06 3.77 -8.87
N THR A 157 -1.52 4.79 -8.19
CA THR A 157 -0.07 4.86 -7.89
C THR A 157 0.27 4.75 -6.40
N TYR A 158 -0.72 4.62 -5.52
CA TYR A 158 -0.52 4.68 -4.07
C TYR A 158 -1.44 3.73 -3.31
N ILE A 159 -0.84 2.96 -2.39
CA ILE A 159 -1.53 2.12 -1.40
C ILE A 159 -0.91 2.44 -0.05
N GLY A 160 -1.69 3.00 0.87
CA GLY A 160 -1.17 3.35 2.19
C GLY A 160 -2.15 4.18 3.02
N PRO A 161 -1.72 4.61 4.22
CA PRO A 161 -2.57 5.37 5.13
C PRO A 161 -3.19 6.62 4.50
N ASP A 162 -4.43 6.92 4.87
CA ASP A 162 -5.01 8.21 4.52
C ASP A 162 -4.24 9.35 5.19
N ARG A 163 -3.74 10.27 4.37
CA ARG A 163 -2.96 11.45 4.79
C ARG A 163 -3.68 12.76 4.46
N ARG A 164 -4.91 12.68 3.93
CA ARG A 164 -5.70 13.84 3.57
C ARG A 164 -6.10 14.59 4.84
N THR A 165 -5.78 15.88 4.87
CA THR A 165 -6.18 16.79 5.96
C THR A 165 -7.51 17.48 5.67
N VAL A 166 -8.01 17.41 4.43
CA VAL A 166 -9.25 18.04 3.99
C VAL A 166 -10.12 17.00 3.26
N ALA A 167 -11.39 16.92 3.62
CA ALA A 167 -12.37 16.07 2.93
C ALA A 167 -12.66 16.63 1.53
N ARG A 168 -12.58 15.77 0.50
CA ARG A 168 -13.04 16.15 -0.85
C ARG A 168 -14.56 16.05 -0.95
N PRO A 169 -15.25 17.02 -1.56
CA PRO A 169 -16.63 16.82 -1.98
C PRO A 169 -16.67 15.95 -3.24
N GLN A 170 -17.47 14.87 -3.17
CA GLN A 170 -17.87 13.93 -4.24
C GLN A 170 -16.74 13.13 -4.93
N GLY A 171 -16.92 11.81 -5.06
CA GLY A 171 -15.91 10.88 -5.62
C GLY A 171 -14.89 10.33 -4.60
N ALA A 172 -15.27 10.24 -3.33
CA ALA A 172 -14.39 9.83 -2.23
C ALA A 172 -13.71 8.46 -2.52
N VAL A 173 -12.38 8.47 -2.64
CA VAL A 173 -11.58 7.23 -2.58
C VAL A 173 -11.96 6.48 -1.32
N ALA A 174 -12.48 5.26 -1.47
CA ALA A 174 -12.95 4.43 -0.38
C ALA A 174 -11.82 4.16 0.61
N MET A 175 -12.09 4.37 1.89
CA MET A 175 -11.19 3.98 2.95
C MET A 175 -11.28 2.47 3.17
N LEU A 176 -10.13 1.84 3.37
CA LEU A 176 -10.01 0.41 3.63
C LEU A 176 -9.42 0.20 5.03
N ASP A 177 -10.19 -0.41 5.91
CA ASP A 177 -9.65 -0.96 7.14
C ASP A 177 -8.76 -2.16 6.79
N VAL A 178 -7.50 -2.11 7.21
CA VAL A 178 -6.50 -3.12 6.87
C VAL A 178 -6.11 -3.97 8.10
N PRO A 179 -5.78 -5.25 7.89
CA PRO A 179 -5.31 -6.12 8.96
C PRO A 179 -4.07 -5.55 9.67
N ASN A 180 -3.97 -5.81 10.97
CA ASN A 180 -2.91 -5.27 11.81
C ASN A 180 -2.30 -6.36 12.69
N THR A 181 -1.42 -7.17 12.08
CA THR A 181 -0.76 -8.28 12.78
C THR A 181 0.17 -7.80 13.90
N LEU A 182 0.71 -6.56 13.80
CA LEU A 182 1.43 -5.91 14.90
C LEU A 182 0.54 -5.75 16.13
N ARG A 183 -0.65 -5.16 15.96
CA ARG A 183 -1.63 -4.98 17.04
C ARG A 183 -2.06 -6.32 17.62
N ASP A 184 -2.39 -7.28 16.77
CA ASP A 184 -2.89 -8.58 17.21
C ASP A 184 -1.84 -9.31 18.06
N LYS A 185 -0.57 -9.29 17.67
CA LYS A 185 0.51 -9.88 18.49
C LYS A 185 0.77 -9.06 19.76
N ALA A 186 0.78 -7.73 19.65
CA ALA A 186 1.02 -6.85 20.78
C ALA A 186 -0.04 -7.00 21.89
N LEU A 187 -1.25 -7.42 21.53
CA LEU A 187 -2.37 -7.61 22.44
C LEU A 187 -2.68 -9.09 22.73
N ASP A 188 -1.80 -10.02 22.36
CA ASP A 188 -1.97 -11.46 22.61
C ASP A 188 -3.26 -12.03 21.97
N GLN A 189 -3.62 -11.49 20.80
CA GLN A 189 -4.85 -11.78 20.04
C GLN A 189 -4.56 -12.39 18.66
N PHE A 190 -3.30 -12.68 18.37
CA PHE A 190 -2.87 -13.19 17.07
C PHE A 190 -3.30 -14.64 16.88
N ASP A 191 -4.13 -14.86 15.87
CA ASP A 191 -4.45 -16.19 15.36
C ASP A 191 -3.96 -16.28 13.90
N PRO A 192 -3.04 -17.21 13.56
CA PRO A 192 -2.46 -17.28 12.22
C PRO A 192 -3.50 -17.47 11.12
N ALA A 193 -4.47 -18.37 11.33
CA ALA A 193 -5.48 -18.70 10.31
C ALA A 193 -6.38 -17.49 10.02
N ARG A 194 -6.88 -16.81 11.07
CA ARG A 194 -7.64 -15.56 10.95
C ARG A 194 -6.82 -14.48 10.27
N ALA A 195 -5.58 -14.26 10.70
CA ALA A 195 -4.73 -13.21 10.15
C ALA A 195 -4.48 -13.41 8.64
N PHE A 196 -4.20 -14.64 8.20
CA PHE A 196 -4.04 -14.92 6.77
C PHE A 196 -5.33 -14.69 5.99
N ALA A 197 -6.48 -15.15 6.51
CA ALA A 197 -7.76 -14.93 5.85
C ALA A 197 -8.12 -13.44 5.74
N GLU A 198 -7.84 -12.65 6.78
CA GLU A 198 -8.06 -11.19 6.76
C GLU A 198 -7.11 -10.48 5.78
N ILE A 199 -5.84 -10.89 5.72
CA ILE A 199 -4.86 -10.38 4.74
C ILE A 199 -5.32 -10.69 3.31
N ASP A 200 -5.72 -11.93 3.03
CA ASP A 200 -6.16 -12.32 1.69
C ASP A 200 -7.45 -11.59 1.28
N ALA A 201 -8.40 -11.41 2.21
CA ALA A 201 -9.62 -10.66 1.97
C ALA A 201 -9.34 -9.17 1.69
N ALA A 202 -8.51 -8.52 2.50
CA ALA A 202 -8.14 -7.12 2.30
C ALA A 202 -7.35 -6.93 1.00
N ARG A 203 -6.47 -7.87 0.65
CA ARG A 203 -5.75 -7.87 -0.64
C ARG A 203 -6.70 -7.94 -1.82
N ALA A 204 -7.70 -8.80 -1.78
CA ALA A 204 -8.71 -8.89 -2.84
C ALA A 204 -9.48 -7.56 -3.04
N VAL A 205 -9.72 -6.81 -1.97
CA VAL A 205 -10.32 -5.46 -2.07
C VAL A 205 -9.36 -4.48 -2.74
N VAL A 206 -8.09 -4.46 -2.32
CA VAL A 206 -7.06 -3.61 -2.93
C VAL A 206 -6.95 -3.92 -4.43
N ASP A 207 -6.88 -5.20 -4.80
CA ASP A 207 -6.80 -5.64 -6.19
C ASP A 207 -8.01 -5.15 -7.00
N THR A 208 -9.22 -5.31 -6.46
CA THR A 208 -10.45 -4.83 -7.12
C THR A 208 -10.42 -3.30 -7.32
N GLN A 209 -10.03 -2.55 -6.30
CA GLN A 209 -9.94 -1.08 -6.38
C GLN A 209 -8.86 -0.63 -7.36
N MET A 210 -7.69 -1.28 -7.35
CA MET A 210 -6.58 -1.01 -8.27
C MET A 210 -6.97 -1.27 -9.72
N LEU A 211 -7.63 -2.40 -10.00
CA LEU A 211 -8.09 -2.75 -11.35
C LEU A 211 -9.11 -1.71 -11.87
N ALA A 212 -10.09 -1.35 -11.04
CA ALA A 212 -11.07 -0.33 -11.41
C ALA A 212 -10.42 1.05 -11.67
N GLN A 213 -9.45 1.46 -10.83
CA GLN A 213 -8.72 2.71 -11.04
C GLN A 213 -7.86 2.68 -12.30
N ASN A 214 -7.13 1.58 -12.54
CA ASN A 214 -6.31 1.43 -13.73
C ASN A 214 -7.16 1.46 -15.00
N ALA A 215 -8.31 0.79 -15.03
CA ALA A 215 -9.25 0.82 -16.15
C ALA A 215 -9.70 2.24 -16.51
N LEU A 216 -10.09 3.02 -15.50
CA LEU A 216 -10.48 4.44 -15.67
C LEU A 216 -9.32 5.27 -16.22
N VAL A 217 -8.12 5.11 -15.66
CA VAL A 217 -6.92 5.83 -16.11
C VAL A 217 -6.59 5.45 -17.54
N VAL A 218 -6.53 4.15 -17.87
CA VAL A 218 -6.25 3.66 -19.23
C VAL A 218 -7.22 4.27 -20.23
N THR A 219 -8.52 4.26 -19.94
CA THR A 219 -9.54 4.82 -20.82
C THR A 219 -9.38 6.33 -21.00
N SER A 220 -9.19 7.06 -19.91
CA SER A 220 -9.06 8.53 -19.95
C SER A 220 -7.80 8.97 -20.69
N VAL A 221 -6.67 8.30 -20.45
CA VAL A 221 -5.38 8.63 -21.07
C VAL A 221 -5.36 8.20 -22.53
N ALA A 222 -5.92 7.03 -22.88
CA ALA A 222 -6.06 6.62 -24.27
C ALA A 222 -6.89 7.64 -25.07
N ARG A 223 -8.01 8.11 -24.51
CA ARG A 223 -8.83 9.17 -25.12
C ARG A 223 -8.05 10.48 -25.30
N GLU A 224 -7.26 10.89 -24.31
CA GLU A 224 -6.46 12.11 -24.42
C GLU A 224 -5.39 11.99 -25.50
N VAL A 225 -4.68 10.85 -25.56
CA VAL A 225 -3.68 10.57 -26.59
C VAL A 225 -4.29 10.67 -27.99
N VAL A 226 -5.44 10.03 -28.22
CA VAL A 226 -6.16 10.13 -29.50
C VAL A 226 -6.57 11.58 -29.79
N GLY A 227 -7.11 12.29 -28.80
CA GLY A 227 -7.49 13.69 -28.96
C GLY A 227 -6.32 14.62 -29.31
N LEU A 228 -5.11 14.34 -28.80
CA LEU A 228 -3.90 15.11 -29.17
C LEU A 228 -3.52 14.87 -30.64
N TYR A 229 -3.59 13.63 -31.12
CA TYR A 229 -3.36 13.31 -32.52
C TYR A 229 -4.41 13.94 -33.44
N ASP A 230 -5.70 13.84 -33.11
CA ASP A 230 -6.80 14.40 -33.90
C ASP A 230 -6.70 15.93 -34.03
N ARG A 231 -6.22 16.61 -32.98
CA ARG A 231 -6.00 18.07 -32.97
C ARG A 231 -4.68 18.50 -33.61
N GLY A 232 -3.81 17.56 -33.99
CA GLY A 232 -2.44 17.85 -34.44
C GLY A 232 -1.54 18.48 -33.36
N ASN A 233 -1.90 18.35 -32.08
CA ASN A 233 -1.17 18.92 -30.95
C ASN A 233 -0.24 17.87 -30.33
N VAL A 234 0.71 17.39 -31.11
CA VAL A 234 1.62 16.31 -30.71
C VAL A 234 2.97 16.91 -30.30
N GLU A 235 3.23 16.91 -28.99
CA GLU A 235 4.50 17.31 -28.41
C GLU A 235 5.21 16.13 -27.76
N SER A 236 6.50 16.30 -27.42
CA SER A 236 7.28 15.30 -26.70
C SER A 236 6.69 14.85 -25.36
N SER A 237 5.82 15.67 -24.76
CA SER A 237 5.07 15.39 -23.52
C SER A 237 4.07 14.24 -23.66
N ILE A 238 3.61 13.91 -24.88
CA ILE A 238 2.73 12.75 -25.12
C ILE A 238 3.38 11.43 -24.68
N ARG A 239 4.72 11.36 -24.69
CA ARG A 239 5.47 10.19 -24.20
C ARG A 239 5.18 9.90 -22.73
N LEU A 240 4.87 10.91 -21.91
CA LEU A 240 4.48 10.72 -20.51
C LEU A 240 3.12 10.03 -20.41
N LEU A 241 2.17 10.36 -21.30
CA LEU A 241 0.87 9.70 -21.38
C LEU A 241 1.01 8.25 -21.86
N LEU A 242 1.85 8.01 -22.88
CA LEU A 242 2.15 6.67 -23.39
C LEU A 242 2.86 5.82 -22.33
N ASP A 243 3.86 6.37 -21.63
CA ASP A 243 4.55 5.68 -20.53
C ASP A 243 3.58 5.32 -19.40
N MET A 244 2.63 6.19 -19.10
CA MET A 244 1.57 5.91 -18.13
C MET A 244 0.68 4.75 -18.60
N LEU A 245 0.26 4.72 -19.86
CA LEU A 245 -0.52 3.60 -20.42
C LEU A 245 0.26 2.29 -20.38
N LEU A 246 1.55 2.29 -20.71
CA LEU A 246 2.41 1.11 -20.59
C LEU A 246 2.48 0.60 -19.15
N GLU A 247 2.67 1.49 -18.18
CA GLU A 247 2.73 1.13 -16.77
C GLU A 247 1.40 0.53 -16.30
N ARG A 248 0.27 1.22 -16.57
CA ARG A 248 -1.07 0.76 -16.17
C ARG A 248 -1.48 -0.54 -16.86
N GLY A 249 -1.20 -0.68 -18.15
CA GLY A 249 -1.53 -1.88 -18.93
C GLY A 249 -0.76 -3.10 -18.41
N ARG A 250 0.55 -2.99 -18.22
CA ARG A 250 1.37 -4.08 -17.67
C ARG A 250 0.98 -4.43 -16.24
N GLU A 251 0.69 -3.44 -15.40
CA GLU A 251 0.23 -3.67 -14.03
C GLU A 251 -1.10 -4.44 -14.00
N THR A 252 -2.05 -4.02 -14.84
CA THR A 252 -3.37 -4.66 -14.94
C THR A 252 -3.24 -6.09 -15.44
N ALA A 253 -2.46 -6.32 -16.50
CA ALA A 253 -2.17 -7.66 -17.01
C ALA A 253 -1.63 -8.58 -15.91
N ARG A 254 -0.57 -8.16 -15.20
CA ARG A 254 0.05 -8.95 -14.11
C ARG A 254 -0.95 -9.34 -13.02
N ARG A 255 -1.89 -8.45 -12.67
CA ARG A 255 -2.87 -8.71 -11.61
C ARG A 255 -3.98 -9.66 -12.05
N VAL A 256 -4.39 -9.64 -13.32
CA VAL A 256 -5.52 -10.44 -13.80
C VAL A 256 -5.14 -11.82 -14.34
N THR A 257 -3.87 -12.07 -14.70
CA THR A 257 -3.42 -13.34 -15.34
C THR A 257 -3.89 -14.60 -14.62
N ASN A 258 -3.91 -14.62 -13.28
CA ASN A 258 -4.29 -15.79 -12.48
C ASN A 258 -5.64 -15.59 -11.78
N THR A 259 -6.58 -14.92 -12.43
CA THR A 259 -7.90 -14.58 -11.89
C THR A 259 -9.01 -14.93 -12.88
N ALA A 260 -10.27 -14.76 -12.46
CA ALA A 260 -11.42 -14.88 -13.37
C ALA A 260 -11.38 -13.88 -14.55
N ASP A 261 -10.58 -12.82 -14.42
CA ASP A 261 -10.40 -11.77 -15.43
C ASP A 261 -9.19 -11.99 -16.34
N ALA A 262 -8.68 -13.23 -16.45
CA ALA A 262 -7.51 -13.54 -17.27
C ALA A 262 -7.62 -13.07 -18.73
N HIS A 263 -8.83 -13.05 -19.32
CA HIS A 263 -9.07 -12.50 -20.66
C HIS A 263 -8.69 -11.01 -20.79
N VAL A 264 -8.72 -10.25 -19.70
CA VAL A 264 -8.30 -8.84 -19.68
C VAL A 264 -6.78 -8.71 -19.84
N ALA A 265 -6.01 -9.74 -19.49
CA ALA A 265 -4.56 -9.74 -19.71
C ALA A 265 -4.25 -9.62 -21.21
N GLU A 266 -4.98 -10.35 -22.07
CA GLU A 266 -4.80 -10.29 -23.53
C GLU A 266 -5.12 -8.89 -24.09
N LEU A 267 -6.18 -8.25 -23.58
CA LEU A 267 -6.51 -6.87 -23.94
C LEU A 267 -5.41 -5.89 -23.52
N CYS A 268 -4.86 -6.07 -22.32
CA CYS A 268 -3.75 -5.27 -21.82
C CYS A 268 -2.45 -5.52 -22.58
N GLU A 269 -2.16 -6.74 -23.01
CA GLU A 269 -1.02 -7.07 -23.87
C GLU A 269 -1.15 -6.42 -25.25
N GLY A 270 -2.35 -6.48 -25.85
CA GLY A 270 -2.67 -5.75 -27.08
C GLY A 270 -2.49 -4.25 -26.92
N LEU A 271 -2.96 -3.68 -25.80
CA LEU A 271 -2.78 -2.26 -25.47
C LEU A 271 -1.30 -1.90 -25.37
N VAL A 272 -0.52 -2.68 -24.62
CA VAL A 272 0.91 -2.44 -24.42
C VAL A 272 1.65 -2.44 -25.74
N LYS A 273 1.38 -3.42 -26.62
CA LYS A 273 1.98 -3.48 -27.94
C LYS A 273 1.66 -2.25 -28.79
N VAL A 274 0.39 -1.86 -28.88
CA VAL A 274 -0.05 -0.68 -29.64
C VAL A 274 0.60 0.60 -29.11
N VAL A 275 0.71 0.74 -27.78
CA VAL A 275 1.35 1.89 -27.16
C VAL A 275 2.86 1.89 -27.41
N GLU A 276 3.53 0.74 -27.43
CA GLU A 276 4.95 0.62 -27.80
C GLU A 276 5.18 1.05 -29.26
N ASP A 277 4.32 0.60 -30.18
CA ASP A 277 4.39 0.97 -31.59
C ASP A 277 4.20 2.49 -31.78
N ILE A 278 3.18 3.08 -31.14
CA ILE A 278 2.96 4.54 -31.16
C ILE A 278 4.14 5.28 -30.53
N ARG A 279 4.67 4.80 -29.41
CA ARG A 279 5.79 5.46 -28.72
C ARG A 279 7.08 5.42 -29.55
N GLY A 280 7.27 4.38 -30.35
CA GLY A 280 8.42 4.22 -31.26
C GLY A 280 8.48 5.32 -32.33
N ASP A 281 7.32 5.73 -32.85
CA ASP A 281 7.19 6.83 -33.82
C ASP A 281 6.06 7.80 -33.41
N TYR A 282 6.21 8.42 -32.24
CA TYR A 282 5.15 9.24 -31.66
C TYR A 282 4.84 10.50 -32.47
N LEU A 283 5.72 10.94 -33.36
CA LEU A 283 5.50 12.12 -34.22
C LEU A 283 4.59 11.78 -35.40
N ALA A 284 4.65 10.54 -35.91
CA ALA A 284 3.89 10.12 -37.08
C ALA A 284 3.42 8.64 -36.95
N PRO A 285 2.66 8.27 -35.90
CA PRO A 285 2.25 6.89 -35.73
C PRO A 285 1.23 6.49 -36.79
N SER A 286 1.04 5.17 -36.93
CA SER A 286 -0.03 4.60 -37.75
C SER A 286 -1.41 5.09 -37.27
N PRO A 287 -2.26 5.66 -38.15
CA PRO A 287 -3.63 6.06 -37.79
C PRO A 287 -4.50 4.88 -37.32
N LYS A 288 -4.16 3.65 -37.74
CA LYS A 288 -4.83 2.43 -37.28
C LYS A 288 -4.52 2.16 -35.80
N ASP A 289 -3.28 2.39 -35.38
CA ASP A 289 -2.83 2.11 -34.01
C ASP A 289 -3.41 3.14 -33.04
N VAL A 290 -3.47 4.40 -33.45
CA VAL A 290 -4.15 5.47 -32.68
C VAL A 290 -5.62 5.14 -32.45
N ARG A 291 -6.37 4.68 -33.46
CA ARG A 291 -7.77 4.24 -33.28
C ARG A 291 -7.90 3.00 -32.41
N LEU A 292 -7.00 2.03 -32.59
CA LEU A 292 -7.01 0.80 -31.82
C LEU A 292 -6.77 1.05 -30.33
N LEU A 293 -5.94 2.04 -29.99
CA LEU A 293 -5.66 2.46 -28.63
C LEU A 293 -6.94 2.80 -27.84
N GLN A 294 -7.84 3.59 -28.43
CA GLN A 294 -9.10 3.97 -27.80
C GLN A 294 -10.03 2.77 -27.60
N ASN A 295 -10.12 1.88 -28.59
CA ASN A 295 -10.96 0.69 -28.52
C ASN A 295 -10.49 -0.27 -27.43
N LEU A 296 -9.18 -0.49 -27.32
CA LEU A 296 -8.59 -1.34 -26.28
C LEU A 296 -8.82 -0.74 -24.89
N GLY A 297 -8.68 0.57 -24.73
CA GLY A 297 -8.97 1.24 -23.47
C GLY A 297 -10.43 1.05 -23.02
N LEU A 298 -11.38 1.25 -23.93
CA LEU A 298 -12.81 1.01 -23.66
C LEU A 298 -13.11 -0.45 -23.32
N ALA A 299 -12.51 -1.40 -24.06
CA ALA A 299 -12.70 -2.82 -23.81
C ALA A 299 -12.22 -3.22 -22.40
N ILE A 300 -11.03 -2.74 -21.98
CA ILE A 300 -10.49 -2.97 -20.64
C ILE A 300 -11.43 -2.41 -19.56
N ASP A 301 -11.94 -1.19 -19.75
CA ASP A 301 -12.87 -0.57 -18.79
C ASP A 301 -14.21 -1.30 -18.72
N MET A 302 -14.76 -1.76 -19.84
CA MET A 302 -15.98 -2.56 -19.84
C MET A 302 -15.79 -3.91 -19.14
N SER A 303 -14.66 -4.59 -19.34
CA SER A 303 -14.38 -5.88 -18.69
C SER A 303 -14.14 -5.79 -17.18
N LEU A 304 -13.58 -4.66 -16.71
CA LEU A 304 -13.23 -4.46 -15.30
C LEU A 304 -14.28 -3.67 -14.51
N LYS A 305 -15.37 -3.24 -15.17
CA LYS A 305 -16.43 -2.49 -14.51
C LYS A 305 -17.17 -3.33 -13.48
N PRO A 306 -17.53 -2.74 -12.33
CA PRO A 306 -17.84 -3.54 -11.14
C PRO A 306 -19.33 -3.88 -10.99
N GLU A 307 -20.20 -3.54 -11.96
CA GLU A 307 -21.66 -3.63 -11.80
C GLU A 307 -22.17 -5.04 -11.46
N GLU A 308 -21.36 -6.10 -11.69
CA GLU A 308 -21.67 -7.47 -11.23
C GLU A 308 -20.80 -7.97 -10.05
N LYS A 309 -19.66 -7.34 -9.73
CA LYS A 309 -18.68 -7.86 -8.75
C LYS A 309 -18.69 -7.20 -7.38
N ILE A 310 -19.03 -5.90 -7.27
CA ILE A 310 -19.01 -5.18 -5.99
C ILE A 310 -20.08 -5.70 -5.02
N THR A 311 -21.25 -6.09 -5.54
CA THR A 311 -22.36 -6.57 -4.71
C THR A 311 -22.01 -7.83 -3.91
N HIS A 312 -21.09 -8.68 -4.39
CA HIS A 312 -20.69 -9.91 -3.70
C HIS A 312 -19.54 -9.72 -2.69
N LEU A 313 -18.52 -8.89 -2.99
CA LEU A 313 -17.40 -8.66 -2.06
C LEU A 313 -17.77 -7.75 -0.89
N SER A 314 -18.50 -6.66 -1.13
CA SER A 314 -18.95 -5.76 -0.06
C SER A 314 -19.88 -6.48 0.92
N LYS A 315 -20.73 -7.41 0.43
CA LYS A 315 -21.56 -8.26 1.29
C LYS A 315 -20.74 -9.24 2.11
N ARG A 316 -19.69 -9.87 1.56
CA ARG A 316 -18.85 -10.83 2.29
C ARG A 316 -18.01 -10.19 3.40
N ILE A 317 -17.46 -9.00 3.15
CA ILE A 317 -16.64 -8.27 4.14
C ILE A 317 -17.52 -7.64 5.22
N ALA A 318 -18.67 -7.07 4.83
CA ALA A 318 -19.64 -6.60 5.83
C ALA A 318 -20.12 -7.74 6.72
N TYR A 319 -20.36 -8.95 6.17
CA TYR A 319 -20.82 -10.10 6.94
C TYR A 319 -19.73 -10.65 7.87
N SER A 320 -18.47 -10.76 7.41
CA SER A 320 -17.37 -11.25 8.25
C SER A 320 -16.95 -10.26 9.35
N VAL A 321 -16.97 -8.95 9.07
CA VAL A 321 -16.73 -7.91 10.08
C VAL A 321 -17.89 -7.82 11.09
N MET A 322 -19.13 -8.08 10.66
CA MET A 322 -20.29 -8.14 11.56
C MET A 322 -20.31 -9.40 12.44
N GLU A 323 -19.91 -10.57 11.91
CA GLU A 323 -19.78 -11.79 12.72
C GLU A 323 -18.68 -11.66 13.78
N ALA A 324 -17.53 -11.05 13.43
CA ALA A 324 -16.44 -10.80 14.38
C ALA A 324 -16.86 -9.86 15.53
N LYS A 325 -17.80 -8.93 15.29
CA LYS A 325 -18.37 -8.06 16.32
C LYS A 325 -19.45 -8.75 17.17
N ARG A 326 -20.14 -9.78 16.66
CA ARG A 326 -21.19 -10.52 17.38
C ARG A 326 -20.67 -11.58 18.36
N ARG A 327 -19.42 -12.03 18.23
CA ARG A 327 -18.82 -13.07 19.09
C ARG A 327 -18.15 -12.57 20.38
N ARG A 328 -18.42 -11.34 20.84
CA ARG A 328 -18.04 -10.91 22.20
C ARG A 328 -19.09 -11.41 23.21
N PRO A 329 -18.77 -12.35 24.12
CA PRO A 329 -19.70 -12.70 25.19
C PRO A 329 -19.75 -11.55 26.19
N VAL A 330 -20.95 -10.99 26.38
CA VAL A 330 -21.25 -10.13 27.53
C VAL A 330 -21.34 -11.07 28.74
N GLN A 331 -20.24 -11.24 29.48
CA GLN A 331 -20.33 -11.73 30.85
C GLN A 331 -20.96 -10.62 31.70
N ARG A 332 -22.27 -10.76 31.98
CA ARG A 332 -22.92 -10.05 33.07
C ARG A 332 -22.45 -10.70 34.37
N VAL A 333 -21.68 -9.93 35.14
CA VAL A 333 -21.47 -10.17 36.56
C VAL A 333 -22.79 -9.87 37.28
N LEU A 334 -23.31 -10.86 38.00
CA LEU A 334 -24.10 -10.66 39.22
C LEU A 334 -23.21 -11.01 40.39
#